data_AF-A0A2N7FH26-F1
#
_entry.id   AF-A0A2N7FH26-F1
#
_cell.length_a   1.000
_cell.length_b   1.000
_cell.length_c   1.000
_cell.angle_alpha   90.00
_cell.angle_beta   90.00
_cell.angle_gamma   90.00
#
_symmetry.space_group_name_H-M   'P 1'
#
loop_
_entity.id
_entity.type
_entity.pdbx_description
1 polymer ?
#
loop_
_entity_poly.entity_id
_entity_poly.type
_entity_poly.pdbx_seq_one_letter_code
_entity_poly.pdbx_strand_id
1 'polypeptide(L)'
;MKLKTAVLLAAAFFNQMTIAQTDEALSTDSLFNQTSVKAVIDMAFRTKSERYTEFATLFNLCQKLPKNPQCGEKYEAKRTSYEVAKANHDVLLMTNNPQFIALMMPPSNYDEVVTALKTLGYLKKNQGNVEYAQTLDALNQWLVLHNFSKTEDIYLMHALLVRAEELSQQLQIERHSV
;
A
#
# COMPACT_ATOMS: atom_id res chain seq x y z
N MET A 1 -37.11 48.65 53.89
CA MET A 1 -35.72 48.41 54.33
C MET A 1 -35.55 46.92 54.56
N LYS A 2 -34.69 46.23 53.77
CA LYS A 2 -34.00 44.94 54.07
C LYS A 2 -34.91 43.71 54.36
N LEU A 3 -34.78 42.50 53.81
CA LEU A 3 -33.65 41.65 53.37
C LEU A 3 -34.31 40.44 52.63
N LYS A 4 -33.85 39.99 51.45
CA LYS A 4 -33.02 38.77 51.22
C LYS A 4 -33.74 37.43 51.48
N THR A 5 -33.64 36.35 50.71
CA THR A 5 -33.00 35.98 49.43
C THR A 5 -33.64 34.64 49.04
N ALA A 6 -33.68 34.36 47.74
CA ALA A 6 -34.16 33.14 47.09
C ALA A 6 -33.74 31.81 47.76
N VAL A 7 -34.69 30.87 47.81
CA VAL A 7 -34.48 29.49 48.25
C VAL A 7 -34.72 28.55 47.06
N LEU A 8 -33.63 27.90 46.66
CA LEU A 8 -33.50 26.54 46.13
C LEU A 8 -34.33 26.13 44.89
N LEU A 9 -33.65 26.12 43.74
CA LEU A 9 -33.90 25.15 42.65
C LEU A 9 -32.54 24.72 42.08
N ALA A 10 -31.90 23.79 42.77
CA ALA A 10 -30.80 22.99 42.24
C ALA A 10 -31.40 21.64 41.83
N ALA A 11 -31.91 21.56 40.61
CA ALA A 11 -32.27 20.30 39.98
C ALA A 11 -31.14 19.90 39.03
N ALA A 12 -30.50 18.79 39.38
CA ALA A 12 -29.30 18.23 38.78
C ALA A 12 -29.40 18.06 37.26
N PHE A 13 -28.50 18.72 36.53
CA PHE A 13 -28.06 18.24 35.23
C PHE A 13 -27.14 17.03 35.47
N PHE A 14 -27.73 15.84 35.52
CA PHE A 14 -26.97 14.62 35.32
C PHE A 14 -26.48 14.60 33.88
N ASN A 15 -25.27 15.12 33.66
CA ASN A 15 -24.50 14.82 32.47
C ASN A 15 -24.34 13.30 32.40
N GLN A 16 -25.09 12.66 31.53
CA GLN A 16 -24.71 11.35 31.01
C GLN A 16 -23.47 11.57 30.16
N MET A 17 -22.30 11.59 30.81
CA MET A 17 -21.05 11.27 30.13
C MET A 17 -21.13 9.77 29.80
N THR A 18 -21.67 9.45 28.64
CA THR A 18 -21.25 8.25 27.92
C THR A 18 -19.77 8.45 27.66
N ILE A 19 -18.93 7.92 28.56
CA ILE A 19 -17.54 7.62 28.21
C ILE A 19 -17.68 6.49 27.20
N ALA A 20 -17.71 6.83 25.92
CA ALA A 20 -17.31 5.90 24.90
C ALA A 20 -15.89 5.50 25.28
N GLN A 21 -15.72 4.27 25.78
CA GLN A 21 -14.40 3.65 25.77
C GLN A 21 -14.02 3.60 24.30
N THR A 22 -13.27 4.60 23.86
CA THR A 22 -12.42 4.43 22.70
C THR A 22 -11.45 3.34 23.14
N ASP A 23 -11.71 2.11 22.71
CA ASP A 23 -10.60 1.20 22.45
C ASP A 23 -9.55 2.06 21.73
N GLU A 24 -8.35 2.08 22.28
CA GLU A 24 -7.25 2.90 21.81
C GLU A 24 -6.95 2.41 20.39
N ALA A 25 -7.69 2.94 19.41
CA ALA A 25 -7.52 2.64 18.01
C ALA A 25 -6.05 2.90 17.76
N LEU A 26 -5.30 1.84 17.44
CA LEU A 26 -3.89 1.93 17.07
C LEU A 26 -3.77 3.15 16.18
N SER A 27 -3.09 4.19 16.67
CA SER A 27 -3.02 5.44 15.93
C SER A 27 -2.49 5.10 14.54
N THR A 28 -2.95 5.78 13.50
CA THR A 28 -2.46 5.54 12.13
C THR A 28 -0.93 5.59 12.05
N ASP A 29 -0.31 6.36 12.95
CA ASP A 29 1.14 6.45 13.13
C ASP A 29 1.78 5.14 13.64
N SER A 30 1.06 4.37 14.45
CA SER A 30 1.50 3.05 14.94
C SER A 30 1.36 1.94 13.90
N LEU A 31 0.36 2.03 13.00
CA LEU A 31 0.17 1.08 11.90
C LEU A 31 1.18 1.34 10.77
N PHE A 32 1.41 2.61 10.43
CA PHE A 32 2.25 3.03 9.32
C PHE A 32 3.51 3.74 9.81
N ASN A 33 4.50 2.97 10.23
CA ASN A 33 5.85 3.47 10.54
C ASN A 33 6.39 4.28 9.34
N GLN A 34 6.47 5.60 9.51
CA GLN A 34 6.81 6.52 8.42
C GLN A 34 8.22 6.32 7.86
N THR A 35 9.17 5.82 8.68
CA THR A 35 10.50 5.44 8.19
C THR A 35 10.42 4.26 7.23
N SER A 36 9.66 3.21 7.61
CA SER A 36 9.46 2.02 6.77
C SER A 36 8.66 2.36 5.50
N VAL A 37 7.58 3.16 5.63
CA VAL A 37 6.82 3.67 4.48
C VAL A 37 7.72 4.40 3.50
N LYS A 38 8.53 5.35 4.00
CA LYS A 38 9.45 6.11 3.15
C LYS A 38 10.44 5.21 2.43
N ALA A 39 11.00 4.21 3.11
CA ALA A 39 11.95 3.28 2.50
C ALA A 39 11.33 2.52 1.31
N VAL A 40 10.07 2.09 1.43
CA VAL A 40 9.33 1.41 0.36
C VAL A 40 8.98 2.38 -0.79
N ILE A 41 8.58 3.62 -0.49
CA ILE A 41 8.34 4.65 -1.51
C ILE A 41 9.63 4.95 -2.30
N ASP A 42 10.76 5.08 -1.62
CA ASP A 42 12.07 5.31 -2.26
C ASP A 42 12.46 4.10 -3.14
N MET A 43 12.12 2.87 -2.74
CA MET A 43 12.28 1.67 -3.57
C MET A 43 11.36 1.68 -4.79
N ALA A 44 10.08 2.05 -4.63
CA ALA A 44 9.14 2.18 -5.74
C ALA A 44 9.62 3.23 -6.76
N PHE A 45 10.19 4.35 -6.28
CA PHE A 45 10.78 5.37 -7.13
C PHE A 45 11.96 4.84 -7.95
N ARG A 46 12.89 4.12 -7.32
CA ARG A 46 14.03 3.50 -8.03
C ARG A 46 13.54 2.50 -9.08
N THR A 47 12.62 1.62 -8.71
CA THR A 47 12.01 0.63 -9.61
C THR A 47 11.37 1.31 -10.82
N LYS A 48 10.54 2.33 -10.61
CA LYS A 48 9.94 3.14 -11.67
C LYS A 48 11.00 3.74 -12.59
N SER A 49 12.03 4.36 -12.02
CA SER A 49 13.08 5.07 -12.78
C SER A 49 13.88 4.11 -13.65
N GLU A 50 14.20 2.94 -13.12
CA GLU A 50 14.91 1.90 -13.83
C GLU A 50 14.08 1.30 -14.98
N ARG A 51 12.79 1.02 -14.72
CA ARG A 51 11.84 0.58 -15.76
C ARG A 51 11.68 1.63 -16.86
N TYR A 52 11.66 2.91 -16.49
CA TYR A 52 11.63 4.02 -17.45
C TYR A 52 12.86 3.99 -18.36
N THR A 53 14.06 3.79 -17.82
CA THR A 53 15.29 3.71 -18.62
C THR A 53 15.23 2.55 -19.63
N GLU A 54 14.75 1.37 -19.21
CA GLU A 54 14.59 0.21 -20.10
C GLU A 54 13.59 0.50 -21.23
N PHE A 55 12.43 1.09 -20.89
CA PHE A 55 11.42 1.52 -21.85
C PHE A 55 11.97 2.59 -22.81
N ALA A 56 12.57 3.66 -22.29
CA ALA A 56 13.04 4.80 -23.08
C ALA A 56 14.14 4.38 -24.07
N THR A 57 14.97 3.41 -23.69
CA THR A 57 15.99 2.83 -24.58
C THR A 57 15.34 2.17 -25.79
N LEU A 58 14.31 1.34 -25.58
CA LEU A 58 13.57 0.71 -26.67
C LEU A 58 12.75 1.70 -27.48
N PHE A 59 12.12 2.68 -26.83
CA PHE A 59 11.41 3.76 -27.50
C PHE A 59 12.32 4.48 -28.51
N ASN A 60 13.50 4.91 -28.08
CA ASN A 60 14.47 5.58 -28.93
C ASN A 60 14.99 4.69 -30.07
N LEU A 61 15.20 3.39 -29.79
CA LEU A 61 15.56 2.41 -30.83
C LEU A 61 14.47 2.33 -31.90
N CYS A 62 13.20 2.19 -31.49
CA CYS A 62 12.08 1.97 -32.38
C CYS A 62 11.68 3.21 -33.18
N GLN A 63 11.95 4.40 -32.66
CA GLN A 63 11.84 5.63 -33.46
C GLN A 63 12.85 5.67 -34.61
N LYS A 64 14.08 5.15 -34.39
CA LYS A 64 15.15 5.16 -35.41
C LYS A 64 15.06 3.97 -36.36
N LEU A 65 14.70 2.80 -35.85
CA LEU A 65 14.65 1.53 -36.58
C LEU A 65 13.29 0.84 -36.35
N PRO A 66 12.20 1.33 -36.96
CA PRO A 66 10.85 0.83 -36.70
C PRO A 66 10.64 -0.67 -36.99
N LYS A 67 11.48 -1.26 -37.85
CA LYS A 67 11.44 -2.69 -38.21
C LYS A 67 12.39 -3.55 -37.37
N ASN A 68 13.02 -3.01 -36.33
CA ASN A 68 13.87 -3.80 -35.45
C ASN A 68 13.01 -4.87 -34.73
N PRO A 69 13.47 -6.13 -34.63
CA PRO A 69 12.70 -7.20 -33.98
C PRO A 69 12.29 -6.92 -32.53
N GLN A 70 12.97 -5.98 -31.85
CA GLN A 70 12.65 -5.59 -30.47
C GLN A 70 11.45 -4.63 -30.35
N CYS A 71 10.92 -4.09 -31.46
CA CYS A 71 9.90 -3.04 -31.45
C CYS A 71 8.44 -3.52 -31.35
N GLY A 72 8.22 -4.83 -31.32
CA GLY A 72 6.89 -5.40 -31.05
C GLY A 72 6.71 -5.71 -29.57
N GLU A 73 6.51 -6.99 -29.27
CA GLU A 73 6.18 -7.50 -27.93
C GLU A 73 7.14 -7.03 -26.83
N LYS A 74 8.46 -7.02 -27.10
CA LYS A 74 9.45 -6.59 -26.10
C LYS A 74 9.30 -5.11 -25.72
N TYR A 75 9.07 -4.24 -26.70
CA TYR A 75 8.82 -2.82 -26.46
C TYR A 75 7.55 -2.63 -25.63
N GLU A 76 6.47 -3.30 -26.01
CA GLU A 76 5.19 -3.22 -25.29
C GLU A 76 5.30 -3.72 -23.86
N ALA A 77 5.96 -4.86 -23.63
CA ALA A 77 6.21 -5.39 -22.29
C ALA A 77 6.97 -4.38 -21.42
N LYS A 78 8.03 -3.74 -21.94
CA LYS A 78 8.79 -2.74 -21.17
C LYS A 78 8.00 -1.45 -20.94
N ARG A 79 7.17 -1.02 -21.89
CA ARG A 79 6.24 0.10 -21.70
C ARG A 79 5.26 -0.20 -20.57
N THR A 80 4.57 -1.33 -20.62
CA THR A 80 3.60 -1.74 -19.60
C THR A 80 4.26 -1.87 -18.21
N SER A 81 5.42 -2.52 -18.11
CA SER A 81 6.12 -2.64 -16.83
C SER A 81 6.52 -1.28 -16.24
N TYR A 82 6.89 -0.30 -17.07
CA TYR A 82 7.12 1.07 -16.63
C TYR A 82 5.83 1.74 -16.14
N GLU A 83 4.75 1.67 -16.92
CA GLU A 83 3.47 2.31 -16.58
C GLU A 83 2.89 1.77 -15.27
N VAL A 84 2.98 0.45 -15.05
CA VAL A 84 2.56 -0.19 -13.79
C VAL A 84 3.41 0.29 -12.60
N ALA A 85 4.74 0.32 -12.76
CA ALA A 85 5.62 0.81 -11.69
C ALA A 85 5.42 2.30 -11.39
N LYS A 86 5.15 3.10 -12.42
CA LYS A 86 4.79 4.51 -12.28
C LYS A 86 3.48 4.68 -11.52
N ALA A 87 2.44 3.96 -11.92
CA ALA A 87 1.14 4.04 -11.27
C ALA A 87 1.22 3.66 -9.80
N ASN A 88 1.91 2.57 -9.44
CA ASN A 88 2.09 2.16 -8.06
C ASN A 88 2.82 3.24 -7.23
N HIS A 89 3.92 3.80 -7.72
CA HIS A 89 4.64 4.88 -7.05
C HIS A 89 3.77 6.13 -6.85
N ASP A 90 3.02 6.54 -7.88
CA ASP A 90 2.21 7.76 -7.82
C ASP A 90 1.04 7.60 -6.84
N VAL A 91 0.41 6.42 -6.79
CA VAL A 91 -0.65 6.12 -5.81
C VAL A 91 -0.06 6.01 -4.40
N LEU A 92 1.13 5.44 -4.21
CA LEU A 92 1.80 5.42 -2.90
C LEU A 92 1.99 6.84 -2.34
N LEU A 93 2.41 7.80 -3.16
CA LEU A 93 2.55 9.20 -2.74
C LEU A 93 1.21 9.82 -2.33
N MET A 94 0.14 9.52 -3.09
CA MET A 94 -1.20 10.01 -2.79
C MET A 94 -1.74 9.39 -1.49
N THR A 95 -1.65 8.07 -1.35
CA THR A 95 -2.18 7.33 -0.20
C THR A 95 -1.40 7.59 1.08
N ASN A 96 -0.12 8.00 1.01
CA ASN A 96 0.64 8.40 2.19
C ASN A 96 0.18 9.74 2.82
N ASN A 97 -0.87 10.37 2.29
CA ASN A 97 -1.54 11.47 2.96
C ASN A 97 -2.29 10.95 4.21
N PRO A 98 -2.26 11.66 5.36
CA PRO A 98 -3.01 11.26 6.56
C PRO A 98 -4.51 11.01 6.33
N GLN A 99 -5.12 11.68 5.34
CA GLN A 99 -6.53 11.49 4.98
C GLN A 99 -6.80 10.16 4.27
N PHE A 100 -5.78 9.54 3.68
CA PHE A 100 -5.92 8.37 2.80
C PHE A 100 -5.17 7.13 3.29
N ILE A 101 -4.22 7.28 4.22
CA ILE A 101 -3.32 6.19 4.62
C ILE A 101 -4.06 5.00 5.24
N ALA A 102 -5.16 5.28 5.95
CA ALA A 102 -6.02 4.28 6.58
C ALA A 102 -7.24 3.90 5.73
N LEU A 103 -7.24 4.17 4.41
CA LEU A 103 -8.30 3.70 3.53
C LEU A 103 -8.29 2.16 3.48
N MET A 104 -9.45 1.57 3.78
CA MET A 104 -9.68 0.14 3.66
C MET A 104 -9.50 -0.32 2.22
N MET A 105 -8.95 -1.52 2.04
CA MET A 105 -8.77 -2.09 0.71
C MET A 105 -10.14 -2.42 0.09
N PRO A 106 -10.44 -1.96 -1.15
CA PRO A 106 -11.65 -2.35 -1.84
C PRO A 106 -11.65 -3.87 -2.12
N PRO A 107 -12.78 -4.59 -1.94
CA PRO A 107 -12.85 -6.03 -2.21
C PRO A 107 -12.46 -6.40 -3.65
N SER A 108 -12.72 -5.51 -4.62
CA SER A 108 -12.36 -5.70 -6.03
C SER A 108 -10.85 -5.82 -6.28
N ASN A 109 -10.02 -5.30 -5.37
CA ASN A 109 -8.57 -5.29 -5.52
C ASN A 109 -7.88 -6.40 -4.73
N TYR A 110 -8.64 -7.20 -3.99
CA TYR A 110 -8.09 -8.21 -3.09
C TYR A 110 -7.21 -9.24 -3.80
N ASP A 111 -7.53 -9.61 -5.03
CA ASP A 111 -6.71 -10.52 -5.83
C ASP A 111 -5.31 -9.97 -6.14
N GLU A 112 -5.14 -8.64 -6.17
CA GLU A 112 -3.84 -8.01 -6.40
C GLU A 112 -2.88 -8.27 -5.24
N VAL A 113 -3.35 -8.14 -3.98
CA VAL A 113 -2.50 -8.41 -2.81
C VAL A 113 -2.20 -9.90 -2.67
N VAL A 114 -3.16 -10.77 -2.98
CA VAL A 114 -2.95 -12.23 -3.01
C VAL A 114 -1.87 -12.58 -4.04
N THR A 115 -1.95 -12.01 -5.24
CA THR A 115 -0.97 -12.24 -6.30
C THR A 115 0.42 -11.79 -5.86
N ALA A 116 0.52 -10.58 -5.28
CA ALA A 116 1.79 -10.06 -4.82
C ALA A 116 2.41 -10.93 -3.71
N LEU A 117 1.63 -11.35 -2.71
CA LEU A 117 2.09 -12.23 -1.65
C LEU A 117 2.48 -13.62 -2.14
N LYS A 118 1.84 -14.15 -3.20
CA LYS A 118 2.26 -15.39 -3.88
C LYS A 118 3.60 -15.19 -4.59
N THR A 119 3.78 -14.09 -5.32
CA THR A 119 5.04 -13.77 -6.01
C THR A 119 6.20 -13.66 -5.02
N LEU A 120 5.97 -12.97 -3.90
CA LEU A 120 6.96 -12.76 -2.85
C LEU A 120 7.19 -13.99 -1.95
N GLY A 121 6.39 -15.06 -2.10
CA GLY A 121 6.58 -16.33 -1.40
C GLY A 121 5.94 -16.43 -0.01
N TYR A 122 5.11 -15.46 0.39
CA TYR A 122 4.32 -15.51 1.63
C TYR A 122 3.07 -16.38 1.50
N LEU A 123 2.60 -16.60 0.27
CA LEU A 123 1.55 -17.57 -0.07
C LEU A 123 2.09 -18.58 -1.08
N LYS A 124 1.51 -19.79 -1.11
CA LYS A 124 1.92 -20.81 -2.08
C LYS A 124 1.49 -20.40 -3.49
N LYS A 125 2.43 -20.42 -4.44
CA LYS A 125 2.20 -20.04 -5.85
C LYS A 125 0.99 -20.74 -6.49
N ASN A 126 0.81 -22.03 -6.22
CA ASN A 126 -0.26 -22.85 -6.79
C ASN A 126 -1.46 -23.04 -5.84
N GLN A 127 -1.55 -22.25 -4.77
CA GLN A 127 -2.76 -22.22 -3.95
C GLN A 127 -3.90 -21.67 -4.81
N GLY A 128 -5.05 -22.34 -4.78
CA GLY A 128 -6.26 -21.90 -5.47
C GLY A 128 -6.85 -20.64 -4.81
N ASN A 129 -8.13 -20.69 -4.48
CA ASN A 129 -8.78 -19.61 -3.73
C ASN A 129 -8.08 -19.41 -2.37
N VAL A 130 -7.73 -18.17 -2.07
CA VAL A 130 -7.13 -17.75 -0.81
C VAL A 130 -8.16 -16.95 -0.04
N GLU A 131 -8.42 -17.35 1.20
CA GLU A 131 -9.41 -16.68 2.05
C GLU A 131 -8.85 -15.40 2.69
N TYR A 132 -9.74 -14.48 3.10
CA TYR A 132 -9.38 -13.23 3.79
C TYR A 132 -8.35 -13.43 4.90
N ALA A 133 -8.63 -14.36 5.82
CA ALA A 133 -7.77 -14.66 6.96
C ALA A 133 -6.38 -15.13 6.55
N GLN A 134 -6.26 -15.97 5.51
CA GLN A 134 -4.96 -16.46 5.03
C GLN A 134 -4.12 -15.33 4.43
N THR A 135 -4.74 -14.41 3.71
CA THR A 135 -4.05 -13.24 3.16
C THR A 135 -3.67 -12.26 4.26
N LEU A 136 -4.52 -12.05 5.27
CA LEU A 136 -4.20 -11.22 6.42
C LEU A 136 -3.01 -11.78 7.20
N ASP A 137 -2.96 -13.10 7.40
CA ASP A 137 -1.83 -13.77 8.05
C ASP A 137 -0.54 -13.62 7.25
N ALA A 138 -0.59 -13.82 5.93
CA ALA A 138 0.56 -13.64 5.03
C ALA A 138 1.02 -12.18 4.97
N LEU A 139 0.08 -11.23 4.91
CA LEU A 139 0.37 -9.81 4.99
C LEU A 139 1.04 -9.45 6.31
N ASN A 140 0.55 -9.95 7.43
CA ASN A 140 1.13 -9.67 8.74
C ASN A 140 2.56 -10.23 8.88
N GLN A 141 2.89 -11.34 8.22
CA GLN A 141 4.26 -11.82 8.12
C GLN A 141 5.14 -10.84 7.34
N TRP A 142 4.65 -10.33 6.20
CA TRP A 142 5.33 -9.32 5.40
C TRP A 142 5.57 -8.02 6.18
N LEU A 143 4.54 -7.54 6.88
CA LEU A 143 4.58 -6.31 7.68
C LEU A 143 5.66 -6.39 8.76
N VAL A 144 5.70 -7.49 9.52
CA VAL A 144 6.70 -7.69 10.58
C VAL A 144 8.11 -7.73 10.00
N LEU A 145 8.34 -8.42 8.88
CA LEU A 145 9.65 -8.47 8.24
C LEU A 145 10.14 -7.07 7.81
N HIS A 146 9.21 -6.18 7.48
CA HIS A 146 9.48 -4.82 7.01
C HIS A 146 9.35 -3.74 8.09
N ASN A 147 9.38 -4.11 9.38
CA ASN A 147 9.29 -3.20 10.51
C ASN A 147 7.99 -2.36 10.55
N PHE A 148 6.87 -2.98 10.20
CA PHE A 148 5.52 -2.47 10.45
C PHE A 148 4.86 -3.24 11.61
N SER A 149 3.88 -2.61 12.24
CA SER A 149 3.00 -3.29 13.19
C SER A 149 2.10 -4.27 12.46
N LYS A 150 1.66 -5.32 13.17
CA LYS A 150 0.56 -6.15 12.66
C LYS A 150 -0.73 -5.34 12.57
N THR A 151 -1.63 -5.80 11.73
CA THR A 151 -2.94 -5.20 11.48
C THR A 151 -4.03 -6.26 11.57
N GLU A 152 -5.23 -5.84 11.94
CA GLU A 152 -6.44 -6.66 11.90
C GLU A 152 -7.16 -6.54 10.55
N ASP A 153 -6.83 -5.49 9.78
CA ASP A 153 -7.44 -5.17 8.51
C ASP A 153 -6.41 -4.92 7.40
N ILE A 154 -6.83 -5.18 6.16
CA ILE A 154 -6.02 -4.89 4.98
C ILE A 154 -6.38 -3.48 4.46
N TYR A 155 -5.47 -2.53 4.68
CA TYR A 155 -5.57 -1.19 4.11
C TYR A 155 -4.99 -1.15 2.68
N LEU A 156 -5.50 -0.22 1.86
CA LEU A 156 -4.98 0.04 0.52
C LEU A 156 -3.48 0.31 0.55
N MET A 157 -3.00 1.07 1.55
CA MET A 157 -1.58 1.35 1.72
C MET A 157 -0.75 0.07 1.89
N HIS A 158 -1.21 -0.93 2.65
CA HIS A 158 -0.54 -2.21 2.77
C HIS A 158 -0.39 -2.92 1.42
N ALA A 159 -1.47 -3.00 0.65
CA ALA A 159 -1.44 -3.63 -0.67
C ALA A 159 -0.46 -2.92 -1.63
N LEU A 160 -0.42 -1.59 -1.60
CA LEU A 160 0.48 -0.79 -2.43
C LEU A 160 1.95 -1.00 -2.05
N LEU A 161 2.26 -1.11 -0.76
CA LEU A 161 3.60 -1.37 -0.24
C LEU A 161 4.10 -2.76 -0.65
N VAL A 162 3.27 -3.80 -0.48
CA VAL A 162 3.59 -5.17 -0.93
C VAL A 162 3.80 -5.21 -2.44
N ARG A 163 2.93 -4.54 -3.21
CA ARG A 163 3.05 -4.45 -4.67
C ARG A 163 4.34 -3.74 -5.11
N ALA A 164 4.81 -2.74 -4.36
CA ALA A 164 6.08 -2.07 -4.67
C ALA A 164 7.28 -3.03 -4.55
N GLU A 165 7.31 -3.88 -3.52
CA GLU A 165 8.36 -4.89 -3.40
C GLU A 165 8.27 -5.94 -4.50
N GLU A 166 7.06 -6.41 -4.82
CA GLU A 166 6.85 -7.37 -5.90
C GLU A 166 7.42 -6.84 -7.24
N LEU A 167 7.10 -5.59 -7.59
CA LEU A 167 7.59 -4.97 -8.82
C LEU A 167 9.12 -4.80 -8.83
N SER A 168 9.71 -4.51 -7.67
CA SER A 168 11.16 -4.46 -7.48
C SER A 168 11.79 -5.85 -7.68
N GLN A 169 11.22 -6.89 -7.08
CA GLN A 169 11.70 -8.26 -7.24
C GLN A 169 11.59 -8.75 -8.69
N GLN A 170 10.49 -8.47 -9.37
CA GLN A 170 10.31 -8.79 -10.79
C GLN A 170 11.40 -8.13 -11.65
N LEU A 171 11.75 -6.87 -11.37
CA LEU A 171 12.83 -6.17 -12.07
C LEU A 171 14.18 -6.86 -11.85
N GLN A 172 14.48 -7.27 -10.62
CA GLN A 172 15.71 -8.01 -10.34
C GLN A 172 15.74 -9.35 -11.06
N ILE A 173 14.65 -10.12 -11.06
CA ILE A 173 14.57 -11.41 -11.75
C ILE A 173 14.82 -11.24 -13.25
N GLU A 174 14.13 -10.30 -13.90
CA GLU A 174 14.28 -10.04 -15.35
C GLU A 174 15.71 -9.66 -15.76
N ARG A 175 16.49 -9.06 -14.86
CA ARG A 175 17.88 -8.66 -15.13
C ARG A 175 18.88 -9.78 -14.94
N HIS A 176 18.58 -10.74 -14.07
CA HIS A 176 19.47 -11.86 -13.76
C HIS A 176 19.08 -13.15 -14.49
N SER A 177 17.94 -13.19 -15.17
CA SER A 177 17.50 -14.30 -16.02
C SER A 177 18.14 -14.29 -17.42
N VAL A 178 19.34 -13.71 -17.56
CA VAL A 178 20.10 -13.62 -18.83
C VAL A 178 21.08 -14.77 -18.96
#